data_AF-A0A0H3B0Y9-F1
#
_entry.id   AF-A0A0H3B0Y9-F1
#
_cell.length_a   1.000
_cell.length_b   1.000
_cell.length_c   1.000
_cell.angle_alpha   90.00
_cell.angle_beta   90.00
_cell.angle_gamma   90.00
#
_symmetry.space_group_name_H-M   'P 1'
#
loop_
_entity.id
_entity.type
_entity.pdbx_description
1 polymer ?
#
loop_
_entity_poly.entity_id
_entity_poly.type
_entity_poly.pdbx_seq_one_letter_code
_entity_poly.pdbx_strand_id
1 'polypeptide(L)'
;MDSIDPRITILEFLKNLPETIRTEELLFVLLYGTGKASLEESDNFLPLVEQYLMQLGYTGVGAVICSMAIIDRRLSQAAEKLDQAEVSLKYLISQKPDFTQAGLLALPLRKKHYALALERWKNLKQGVLAEHNLRRFEGNPPN
;
A
#
# COMPACT_ATOMS: atom_id res chain seq x y z
N MET A 1 8.75 18.90 20.23
CA MET A 1 7.88 17.95 19.52
C MET A 1 8.77 16.86 18.98
N ASP A 2 8.65 15.66 19.54
CA ASP A 2 9.37 14.48 19.03
C ASP A 2 8.98 14.26 17.57
N SER A 3 9.98 14.00 16.73
CA SER A 3 9.75 13.70 15.31
C SER A 3 8.96 12.42 15.24
N ILE A 4 7.76 12.46 14.65
CA ILE A 4 6.94 11.26 14.47
C ILE A 4 7.72 10.30 13.55
N ASP A 5 7.85 9.05 13.99
CA ASP A 5 8.57 8.02 13.24
C ASP A 5 7.82 7.68 11.93
N PRO A 6 8.45 7.86 10.76
CA PRO A 6 7.82 7.56 9.48
C PRO A 6 7.47 6.08 9.32
N ARG A 7 8.20 5.16 9.97
CA ARG A 7 7.91 3.71 9.97
C ARG A 7 6.54 3.44 10.58
N ILE A 8 6.27 4.03 11.74
CA ILE A 8 5.00 3.91 12.44
C ILE A 8 3.88 4.54 11.61
N THR A 9 4.14 5.70 11.00
CA THR A 9 3.17 6.41 10.17
C THR A 9 2.73 5.59 8.95
N ILE A 10 3.68 4.96 8.25
CA ILE A 10 3.40 4.09 7.10
C ILE A 10 2.65 2.83 7.55
N LEU A 11 3.08 2.21 8.65
CA LEU A 11 2.43 1.03 9.20
C LEU A 11 0.96 1.31 9.56
N GLU A 12 0.70 2.41 10.27
CA GLU A 12 -0.66 2.82 10.63
C GLU A 12 -1.50 3.20 9.41
N PHE A 13 -0.91 3.82 8.38
CA PHE A 13 -1.62 4.04 7.12
C PHE A 13 -2.09 2.71 6.51
N LEU A 14 -1.20 1.73 6.37
CA LEU A 14 -1.49 0.43 5.76
C LEU A 14 -2.50 -0.39 6.59
N LYS A 15 -2.35 -0.40 7.91
CA LYS A 15 -3.26 -1.08 8.85
C LYS A 15 -4.69 -0.57 8.76
N ASN A 16 -4.85 0.75 8.60
CA ASN A 16 -6.14 1.43 8.55
C ASN A 16 -6.75 1.52 7.14
N LEU A 17 -6.16 0.84 6.14
CA LEU A 17 -6.78 0.66 4.83
C LEU A 17 -8.01 -0.25 4.93
N PRO A 18 -9.07 0.00 4.13
CA PRO A 18 -10.20 -0.91 4.03
C PRO A 18 -9.79 -2.31 3.55
N GLU A 19 -10.40 -3.35 4.10
CA GLU A 19 -10.08 -4.75 3.80
C GLU A 19 -10.08 -5.09 2.31
N THR A 20 -10.96 -4.47 1.54
CA THR A 20 -11.07 -4.68 0.10
C THR A 20 -9.81 -4.33 -0.69
N ILE A 21 -8.90 -3.54 -0.11
CA ILE A 21 -7.65 -3.08 -0.75
C ILE A 21 -6.41 -3.36 0.12
N ARG A 22 -6.58 -3.48 1.44
CA ARG A 22 -5.47 -3.61 2.41
C ARG A 22 -4.55 -4.79 2.09
N THR A 23 -5.12 -5.98 1.90
CA THR A 23 -4.33 -7.20 1.67
C THR A 23 -3.43 -7.06 0.44
N GLU A 24 -3.96 -6.49 -0.63
CA GLU A 24 -3.22 -6.25 -1.87
C GLU A 24 -2.08 -5.25 -1.66
N GLU A 25 -2.32 -4.15 -0.95
CA GLU A 25 -1.28 -3.13 -0.70
C GLU A 25 -0.18 -3.65 0.25
N LEU A 26 -0.53 -4.41 1.28
CA LEU A 26 0.45 -5.09 2.14
C LEU A 26 1.33 -6.06 1.31
N LEU A 27 0.70 -6.84 0.43
CA LEU A 27 1.40 -7.77 -0.45
C LEU A 27 2.38 -7.04 -1.37
N PHE A 28 1.98 -5.92 -1.98
CA PHE A 28 2.87 -5.16 -2.86
C PHE A 28 4.05 -4.55 -2.13
N VAL A 29 3.85 -4.04 -0.91
CA VAL A 29 4.96 -3.54 -0.08
C VAL A 29 5.95 -4.66 0.21
N LEU A 30 5.49 -5.87 0.56
CA LEU A 30 6.38 -7.01 0.82
C LEU A 30 7.09 -7.50 -0.44
N LEU A 31 6.36 -7.72 -1.54
CA LEU A 31 6.91 -8.26 -2.78
C LEU A 31 7.99 -7.34 -3.35
N TYR A 32 7.70 -6.04 -3.46
CA TYR A 32 8.64 -5.09 -4.04
C TYR A 32 9.68 -4.61 -3.02
N GLY A 33 9.34 -4.52 -1.74
CA GLY A 33 10.22 -4.02 -0.70
C GLY A 33 11.24 -5.04 -0.20
N THR A 34 10.90 -6.34 -0.23
CA THR A 34 11.78 -7.42 0.25
C THR A 34 12.36 -8.29 -0.87
N GLY A 35 11.76 -8.27 -2.07
CA GLY A 35 12.15 -9.14 -3.17
C GLY A 35 11.89 -10.64 -2.93
N LYS A 36 11.22 -11.01 -1.83
CA LYS A 36 10.91 -12.40 -1.50
C LYS A 36 9.60 -12.83 -2.17
N ALA A 37 9.66 -13.88 -2.98
CA ALA A 37 8.54 -14.41 -3.75
C ALA A 37 7.65 -15.40 -2.97
N SER A 38 8.16 -16.00 -1.89
CA SER A 38 7.40 -16.95 -1.08
C SER A 38 6.67 -16.21 0.05
N LEU A 39 5.41 -15.89 -0.22
CA LEU A 39 4.43 -15.39 0.77
C LEU A 39 3.36 -16.46 1.03
N GLU A 40 3.64 -17.71 0.66
CA GLU A 40 2.68 -18.80 0.44
C GLU A 40 1.98 -19.30 1.71
N GLU A 41 2.34 -18.79 2.90
CA GLU A 41 1.84 -19.30 4.19
C GLU A 41 1.30 -18.21 5.14
N SER A 42 0.97 -17.00 4.64
CA SER A 42 0.48 -15.93 5.51
C SER A 42 -0.93 -15.48 5.18
N ASP A 43 -1.87 -15.78 6.09
CA ASP A 43 -3.22 -15.22 6.09
C ASP A 43 -3.24 -13.74 6.56
N ASN A 44 -2.12 -13.24 7.08
CA ASN A 44 -1.99 -11.88 7.59
C ASN A 44 -0.59 -11.29 7.32
N PHE A 45 -0.51 -10.42 6.32
CA PHE A 45 0.73 -9.75 5.92
C PHE A 45 1.16 -8.60 6.84
N LEU A 46 0.30 -8.14 7.76
CA LEU A 46 0.59 -6.96 8.57
C LEU A 46 1.83 -7.12 9.48
N PRO A 47 2.03 -8.24 10.22
CA PRO A 47 3.23 -8.45 11.02
C PRO A 47 4.51 -8.51 10.17
N LEU A 48 4.43 -9.02 8.94
CA LEU A 48 5.57 -9.06 8.02
C LEU A 48 5.94 -7.64 7.54
N VAL A 49 4.93 -6.80 7.26
CA VAL A 49 5.16 -5.39 6.91
C VAL A 49 5.73 -4.62 8.09
N GLU A 50 5.23 -4.87 9.30
CA GLU A 50 5.78 -4.29 10.52
C GLU A 50 7.25 -4.69 10.70
N GLN A 51 7.58 -5.98 10.61
CA GLN A 51 8.95 -6.46 10.68
C GLN A 51 9.84 -5.83 9.59
N TYR A 52 9.33 -5.66 8.38
CA TYR A 52 10.04 -5.02 7.28
C TYR A 52 10.33 -3.54 7.57
N LEU A 53 9.34 -2.78 8.06
CA LEU A 53 9.48 -1.36 8.35
C LEU A 53 10.35 -1.10 9.59
N MET A 54 10.21 -1.91 10.64
CA MET A 54 10.86 -1.71 11.95
C MET A 54 12.33 -2.16 12.00
N GLN A 55 12.97 -2.35 10.84
CA GLN A 55 14.40 -2.59 10.79
C GLN A 55 15.18 -1.39 11.38
N LEU A 56 16.35 -1.70 11.94
CA LEU A 56 17.24 -0.74 12.59
C LEU A 56 18.23 -0.14 11.58
N GLY A 57 18.79 1.02 11.90
CA GLY A 57 19.77 1.70 11.08
C GLY A 57 19.24 2.09 9.69
N TYR A 58 20.16 2.12 8.72
CA TYR A 58 19.85 2.52 7.35
C TYR A 58 18.96 1.55 6.59
N THR A 59 18.82 0.29 7.02
CA THR A 59 17.89 -0.63 6.38
C THR A 59 16.43 -0.24 6.69
N GLY A 60 16.16 0.28 7.89
CA GLY A 60 14.86 0.89 8.23
C GLY A 60 14.56 2.16 7.42
N VAL A 61 15.58 3.00 7.17
CA VAL A 61 15.45 4.16 6.27
C VAL A 61 15.13 3.71 4.83
N GLY A 62 15.85 2.69 4.34
CA GLY A 62 15.58 2.09 3.04
C GLY A 62 14.16 1.52 2.94
N ALA A 63 13.67 0.84 3.99
CA ALA A 63 12.31 0.32 4.03
C ALA A 63 11.26 1.43 3.91
N VAL A 64 11.44 2.56 4.62
CA VAL A 64 10.55 3.74 4.51
C VAL A 64 10.51 4.26 3.07
N ILE A 65 11.67 4.51 2.46
CA ILE A 65 11.77 5.06 1.10
C ILE A 65 11.11 4.11 0.09
N CYS A 66 11.42 2.82 0.16
CA CYS A 66 10.86 1.80 -0.72
C CYS A 66 9.34 1.70 -0.56
N SER A 67 8.83 1.58 0.67
CA SER A 67 7.38 1.53 0.94
C SER A 67 6.67 2.76 0.39
N MET A 68 7.22 3.97 0.61
CA MET A 68 6.62 5.19 0.08
C MET A 68 6.53 5.17 -1.44
N ALA A 69 7.60 4.78 -2.13
CA ALA A 69 7.63 4.70 -3.60
C ALA A 69 6.62 3.67 -4.14
N ILE A 70 6.51 2.52 -3.47
CA ILE A 70 5.55 1.46 -3.83
C ILE A 70 4.12 1.98 -3.66
N ILE A 71 3.78 2.55 -2.50
CA ILE A 71 2.44 3.08 -2.20
C ILE A 71 2.08 4.21 -3.19
N ASP A 72 3.02 5.13 -3.46
CA ASP A 72 2.82 6.21 -4.41
C ASP A 72 2.45 5.71 -5.80
N ARG A 73 3.22 4.74 -6.31
CA ARG A 73 2.97 4.13 -7.62
C ARG A 73 1.62 3.42 -7.63
N ARG A 74 1.31 2.63 -6.60
CA ARG A 74 0.09 1.84 -6.50
C ARG A 74 -1.16 2.70 -6.46
N LEU A 75 -1.23 3.66 -5.53
CA LEU A 75 -2.41 4.50 -5.36
C LEU A 75 -2.65 5.42 -6.56
N SER A 76 -1.58 5.94 -7.18
CA SER A 76 -1.71 6.81 -8.36
C SER A 76 -2.22 6.07 -9.61
N GLN A 77 -1.90 4.77 -9.74
CA GLN A 77 -2.32 3.94 -10.87
C GLN A 77 -3.63 3.17 -10.61
N ALA A 78 -4.14 3.18 -9.38
CA ALA A 78 -5.27 2.34 -8.99
C ALA A 78 -6.55 2.65 -9.78
N ALA A 79 -6.85 3.92 -10.03
CA ALA A 79 -8.06 4.32 -10.77
C ALA A 79 -8.06 3.75 -12.19
N GLU A 80 -6.99 4.00 -12.95
CA GLU A 80 -6.84 3.51 -14.32
C GLU A 80 -6.90 1.98 -14.40
N LYS A 81 -6.23 1.29 -13.48
CA LYS A 81 -6.25 -0.19 -13.43
C LYS A 81 -7.63 -0.75 -13.12
N LEU A 82 -8.40 -0.08 -12.26
CA LEU A 82 -9.77 -0.51 -11.93
C LEU A 82 -10.74 -0.23 -13.09
N ASP A 83 -10.54 0.84 -13.86
CA ASP A 83 -11.32 1.11 -15.07
C ASP A 83 -11.05 0.05 -16.15
N GLN A 84 -9.77 -0.29 -16.36
CA GLN A 84 -9.38 -1.38 -17.27
C GLN A 84 -9.98 -2.73 -16.81
N ALA A 85 -9.88 -3.04 -15.52
CA ALA A 85 -10.47 -4.26 -14.95
C ALA A 85 -12.00 -4.31 -15.14
N GLU A 86 -12.70 -3.18 -15.01
CA GLU A 86 -14.14 -3.11 -15.25
C GLU A 86 -14.51 -3.48 -16.69
N VAL A 87 -13.79 -2.92 -17.67
CA VAL A 87 -14.00 -3.21 -19.09
C VAL A 87 -13.73 -4.68 -19.38
N SER A 88 -12.62 -5.22 -18.89
CA SER A 88 -12.26 -6.63 -19.08
C SER A 88 -13.27 -7.59 -18.43
N LEU A 89 -13.75 -7.28 -17.23
CA LEU A 89 -14.75 -8.12 -16.54
C LEU A 89 -16.11 -8.08 -17.25
N LYS A 90 -16.56 -6.90 -17.69
CA LYS A 90 -17.80 -6.75 -18.48
C LYS A 90 -17.72 -7.56 -19.77
N TYR A 91 -16.58 -7.47 -20.47
CA TYR A 91 -16.33 -8.26 -21.68
C TYR A 91 -16.37 -9.76 -21.38
N LEU A 92 -15.67 -10.22 -20.35
CA LEU A 92 -15.62 -11.63 -19.98
C LEU A 92 -17.01 -12.20 -19.62
N ILE A 93 -17.81 -11.45 -18.85
CA ILE A 93 -19.18 -11.84 -18.49
C ILE A 93 -20.08 -11.92 -19.73
N SER A 94 -19.90 -10.99 -20.70
CA SER A 94 -20.65 -11.04 -21.97
C SER A 94 -20.32 -12.28 -22.81
N GLN A 95 -19.07 -12.76 -22.75
CA GLN A 95 -18.60 -13.93 -23.48
C GLN A 95 -18.91 -15.25 -22.74
N LYS A 96 -18.97 -15.20 -21.40
CA LYS A 96 -19.22 -16.34 -20.51
C LYS A 96 -20.20 -15.92 -19.41
N PRO A 97 -21.52 -16.04 -19.63
CA PRO A 97 -22.54 -15.64 -18.65
C PRO A 97 -22.41 -16.36 -17.30
N ASP A 98 -21.87 -17.58 -17.29
CA ASP A 98 -21.63 -18.36 -16.06
C ASP A 98 -20.39 -17.89 -15.27
N PHE A 99 -19.61 -16.95 -15.81
CA PHE A 99 -18.47 -16.38 -15.11
C PHE A 99 -18.93 -15.54 -13.91
N THR A 100 -18.22 -15.67 -12.78
CA THR A 100 -18.59 -14.99 -11.54
C THR A 100 -18.63 -13.47 -11.70
N GLN A 101 -19.73 -12.86 -11.26
CA GLN A 101 -19.90 -11.41 -11.28
C GLN A 101 -19.35 -10.72 -10.02
N ALA A 102 -18.89 -11.49 -9.02
CA ALA A 102 -18.46 -10.96 -7.73
C ALA A 102 -17.36 -9.89 -7.87
N GLY A 103 -16.40 -10.10 -8.79
CA GLY A 103 -15.35 -9.13 -9.09
C GLY A 103 -15.92 -7.81 -9.62
N LEU A 104 -16.87 -7.86 -10.56
CA LEU A 104 -17.52 -6.68 -11.14
C LEU A 104 -18.33 -5.91 -10.09
N LEU A 105 -19.06 -6.63 -9.24
CA LEU A 105 -19.88 -6.04 -8.17
C LEU A 105 -19.03 -5.36 -7.08
N ALA A 106 -17.80 -5.82 -6.85
CA ALA A 106 -16.89 -5.24 -5.87
C ALA A 106 -16.18 -3.95 -6.36
N LEU A 107 -16.14 -3.69 -7.68
CA LEU A 107 -15.36 -2.58 -8.25
C LEU A 107 -15.77 -1.19 -7.75
N PRO A 108 -17.06 -0.81 -7.67
CA PRO A 108 -17.44 0.52 -7.21
C PRO A 108 -16.93 0.82 -5.80
N LEU A 109 -17.01 -0.18 -4.91
CA LEU A 109 -16.52 -0.06 -3.53
C LEU A 109 -14.99 0.07 -3.50
N ARG A 110 -14.27 -0.76 -4.27
CA ARG A 110 -12.81 -0.68 -4.38
C ARG A 110 -12.34 0.68 -4.90
N LYS A 111 -12.99 1.21 -5.94
CA LYS A 111 -12.69 2.56 -6.49
C LYS A 111 -12.82 3.64 -5.42
N LYS A 112 -13.91 3.62 -4.65
CA LYS A 112 -14.12 4.55 -3.52
C LYS A 112 -13.01 4.43 -2.46
N HIS A 113 -12.64 3.20 -2.09
CA HIS A 113 -11.61 2.97 -1.09
C HIS A 113 -10.22 3.44 -1.55
N TYR A 114 -9.83 3.19 -2.81
CA TYR A 114 -8.57 3.71 -3.36
C TYR A 114 -8.54 5.23 -3.45
N ALA A 115 -9.65 5.88 -3.81
CA ALA A 115 -9.74 7.34 -3.85
C ALA A 115 -9.51 7.96 -2.45
N LEU A 116 -10.18 7.42 -1.41
CA LEU A 116 -9.99 7.84 -0.03
C LEU A 116 -8.57 7.56 0.48
N ALA A 117 -8.00 6.41 0.13
CA ALA A 117 -6.63 6.07 0.48
C ALA A 117 -5.62 7.05 -0.15
N LEU A 118 -5.81 7.40 -1.42
CA LEU A 118 -4.97 8.37 -2.13
C LEU A 118 -5.03 9.76 -1.50
N GLU A 119 -6.21 10.23 -1.11
CA GLU A 119 -6.38 11.51 -0.41
C GLU A 119 -5.64 11.51 0.94
N ARG A 120 -5.88 10.49 1.76
CA ARG A 120 -5.18 10.32 3.06
C ARG A 120 -3.68 10.26 2.88
N TRP A 121 -3.20 9.53 1.88
CA TRP A 121 -1.78 9.41 1.58
C TRP A 121 -1.15 10.74 1.18
N LYS A 122 -1.83 11.54 0.33
CA LYS A 122 -1.38 12.89 -0.03
C LYS A 122 -1.25 13.79 1.20
N ASN A 123 -2.21 13.74 2.12
CA ASN A 123 -2.16 14.52 3.37
C ASN A 123 -0.97 14.11 4.25
N LEU A 124 -0.69 12.81 4.38
CA LEU A 124 0.49 12.33 5.12
C LEU A 124 1.79 12.84 4.51
N LYS A 125 1.93 12.81 3.17
CA LYS A 125 3.12 13.33 2.47
C LYS A 125 3.31 14.84 2.58
N GLN A 126 2.25 15.60 2.81
CA GLN A 126 2.36 17.05 3.07
C GLN A 126 2.65 17.37 4.53
N GLY A 127 2.39 16.42 5.45
CA GLY A 127 2.62 16.57 6.89
C GLY A 127 3.76 15.69 7.38
N VAL A 128 3.39 14.60 8.05
CA VAL A 128 4.34 13.74 8.79
C VAL A 128 5.40 13.10 7.89
N LEU A 129 5.03 12.72 6.67
CA LEU A 129 5.93 12.12 5.68
C LEU A 129 6.52 13.15 4.70
N ALA A 130 6.49 14.44 5.05
CA ALA A 130 7.12 15.48 4.25
C ALA A 130 8.64 15.32 4.18
N GLU A 131 9.24 15.78 3.08
CA GLU A 131 10.66 15.59 2.77
C GLU A 131 11.62 16.01 3.89
N HIS A 132 11.34 17.13 4.57
CA HIS A 132 12.17 17.60 5.68
C HIS A 132 12.17 16.65 6.89
N ASN A 133 11.05 15.97 7.15
CA ASN A 133 10.95 14.98 8.23
C ASN A 133 11.68 13.68 7.84
N LEU A 134 11.62 13.30 6.56
CA LEU A 134 12.36 12.15 6.05
C LEU A 134 13.87 12.38 6.11
N ARG A 135 14.36 13.56 5.71
CA ARG A 135 15.79 13.92 5.83
C ARG A 135 16.27 13.91 7.29
N ARG A 136 15.41 14.34 8.22
CA ARG A 136 15.72 14.29 9.67
C ARG A 136 15.82 12.85 10.18
N PHE A 137 14.92 11.98 9.74
CA PHE A 137 14.93 10.56 10.06
C PHE A 137 16.15 9.85 9.47
N GLU A 138 16.49 10.13 8.21
CA GLU A 138 17.70 9.61 7.54
C GLU A 138 18.99 10.04 8.25
N GLY A 139 19.06 11.28 8.73
CA GLY A 139 20.22 11.79 9.48
C GLY A 139 20.34 11.24 10.91
N ASN A 140 19.28 10.62 11.44
CA ASN A 140 19.26 10.03 12.79
C ASN A 140 18.54 8.68 12.75
N PRO A 141 19.09 7.68 12.05
CA PRO A 141 18.42 6.41 11.91
C PRO A 141 18.29 5.73 13.29
N PRO A 142 17.19 5.02 13.53
CA PRO A 142 16.93 4.36 14.81
C PRO A 142 17.99 3.28 15.07
N ASN A 143 18.57 3.29 16.27
CA ASN A 143 19.59 2.32 16.70
C ASN A 143 19.00 0.95 17.00
#